data_AF-A0A1B3W517-F1
#
_entry.id   AF-A0A1B3W517-F1
#
_cell.length_a   1.000
_cell.length_b   1.000
_cell.length_c   1.000
_cell.angle_alpha   90.00
_cell.angle_beta   90.00
_cell.angle_gamma   90.00
#
_symmetry.space_group_name_H-M   'P 1'
#
loop_
_entity.id
_entity.type
_entity.pdbx_description
1 polymer ?
#
loop_
_entity_poly.entity_id
_entity_poly.type
_entity_poly.pdbx_seq_one_letter_code
_entity_poly.pdbx_strand_id
1 'polypeptide(L)'
;MDANESGYRAPVALPADDPDRATLAGLAADLARQALGKEVELDLHAVDRSGHWAVVRARLLDPGGAALSFGDTPFADAAAAGGVSDLAVVLFRRDEGQEADGWKLIDQAILPTDVAWLGWPQAHGVPSQLLGIGG
;
A
#
# COMPACT_ATOMS: atom_id res chain seq x y z
N MET A 1 31.54 -0.30 -10.08
CA MET A 1 30.46 -1.12 -9.48
C MET A 1 29.20 -0.36 -9.79
N ASP A 2 28.74 -0.63 -10.99
CA ASP A 2 27.78 0.16 -11.74
C ASP A 2 26.42 -0.47 -11.46
N ALA A 3 25.67 0.12 -10.54
CA ALA A 3 24.37 -0.39 -10.11
C ALA A 3 23.20 0.38 -10.77
N ASN A 4 23.41 0.95 -11.95
CA ASN A 4 22.39 1.73 -12.67
C ASN A 4 22.04 1.13 -14.04
N GLU A 5 22.13 -0.19 -14.17
CA GLU A 5 21.64 -0.95 -15.33
C GLU A 5 20.58 -1.96 -14.88
N SER A 6 19.53 -1.48 -14.23
CA SER A 6 18.32 -2.27 -14.03
C SER A 6 17.18 -1.47 -14.65
N GLY A 7 16.48 -2.05 -15.62
CA GLY A 7 15.36 -1.44 -16.36
C GLY A 7 14.13 -1.10 -15.52
N TYR A 8 14.30 -0.74 -14.25
CA TYR A 8 13.26 -0.20 -13.39
C TYR A 8 12.94 1.22 -13.86
N ARG A 9 11.80 1.36 -14.53
CA ARG A 9 11.21 2.64 -14.91
C ARG A 9 11.04 3.49 -13.65
N ALA A 10 11.27 4.80 -13.75
CA ALA A 10 10.99 5.70 -12.63
C ALA A 10 9.55 5.50 -12.14
N PRO A 11 9.31 5.50 -10.82
CA PRO A 11 7.96 5.40 -10.29
C PRO A 11 7.13 6.56 -10.84
N VAL A 12 5.98 6.23 -11.39
CA VAL A 12 5.01 7.19 -11.90
C VAL A 12 3.77 7.12 -11.01
N ALA A 13 3.38 8.28 -10.49
CA ALA A 13 2.11 8.42 -9.80
C ALA A 13 0.96 8.19 -10.79
N LEU A 14 0.07 7.25 -10.48
CA LEU A 14 -1.11 7.00 -11.29
C LEU A 14 -2.14 8.11 -11.06
N PRO A 15 -2.67 8.74 -12.13
CA PRO A 15 -3.68 9.77 -11.99
C PRO A 15 -4.99 9.19 -11.46
N ALA A 16 -5.84 10.05 -10.91
CA ALA A 16 -7.10 9.62 -10.29
C ALA A 16 -8.04 8.88 -11.26
N ASP A 17 -7.97 9.22 -12.55
CA ASP A 17 -8.77 8.66 -13.65
C ASP A 17 -8.24 7.30 -14.16
N ASP A 18 -7.12 6.82 -13.63
CA ASP A 18 -6.51 5.59 -14.09
C ASP A 18 -7.28 4.35 -13.58
N PRO A 19 -7.67 3.41 -14.47
CA PRO A 19 -8.40 2.22 -14.06
C PRO A 19 -7.57 1.29 -13.17
N ASP A 20 -6.24 1.20 -13.35
CA ASP A 20 -5.39 0.41 -12.47
C ASP A 20 -5.41 1.00 -11.06
N ARG A 21 -5.43 2.34 -10.92
CA ARG A 21 -5.54 3.00 -9.61
C ARG A 21 -6.84 2.62 -8.90
N ALA A 22 -7.97 2.62 -9.62
CA ALA A 22 -9.26 2.23 -9.06
C ALA A 22 -9.31 0.75 -8.65
N THR A 23 -8.76 -0.14 -9.48
CA THR A 23 -8.67 -1.58 -9.17
C THR A 23 -7.79 -1.83 -7.95
N LEU A 24 -6.57 -1.27 -7.92
CA LEU A 24 -5.63 -1.40 -6.81
C LEU A 24 -6.20 -0.83 -5.50
N ALA A 25 -6.91 0.28 -5.58
CA ALA A 25 -7.64 0.87 -4.46
C ALA A 25 -8.72 -0.07 -3.90
N GLY A 26 -9.54 -0.66 -4.78
CA GLY A 26 -10.57 -1.61 -4.40
C GLY A 26 -10.00 -2.86 -3.71
N LEU A 27 -8.90 -3.39 -4.25
CA LEU A 27 -8.19 -4.53 -3.64
C LEU A 27 -7.61 -4.17 -2.27
N ALA A 28 -6.97 -3.00 -2.14
CA ALA A 28 -6.48 -2.53 -0.85
C ALA A 28 -7.61 -2.35 0.18
N ALA A 29 -8.81 -1.93 -0.27
CA ALA A 29 -10.00 -1.82 0.58
C ALA A 29 -10.55 -3.13 1.06
N ASP A 30 -10.64 -4.10 0.17
CA ASP A 30 -11.04 -5.44 0.56
C ASP A 30 -10.06 -6.06 1.57
N LEU A 31 -8.75 -5.87 1.36
CA LEU A 31 -7.71 -6.34 2.26
C LEU A 31 -7.76 -5.66 3.63
N ALA A 32 -7.92 -4.34 3.67
CA ALA A 32 -8.05 -3.61 4.93
C ALA A 32 -9.30 -4.03 5.70
N ARG A 33 -10.45 -4.16 5.03
CA ARG A 33 -11.70 -4.62 5.67
C ARG A 33 -11.55 -6.02 6.26
N GLN A 34 -10.88 -6.93 5.56
CA GLN A 34 -10.57 -8.27 6.05
C GLN A 34 -9.58 -8.25 7.22
N ALA A 35 -8.53 -7.43 7.15
CA ALA A 35 -7.51 -7.33 8.19
C ALA A 35 -8.06 -6.72 9.50
N LEU A 36 -8.91 -5.70 9.40
CA LEU A 36 -9.55 -5.09 10.57
C LEU A 36 -10.82 -5.84 11.02
N GLY A 37 -11.40 -6.67 10.16
CA GLY A 37 -12.66 -7.36 10.43
C GLY A 37 -13.87 -6.42 10.56
N LYS A 38 -13.77 -5.18 10.06
CA LYS A 38 -14.83 -4.17 10.12
C LYS A 38 -14.90 -3.36 8.83
N GLU A 39 -15.99 -2.62 8.69
CA GLU A 39 -16.08 -1.65 7.60
C GLU A 39 -15.11 -0.50 7.81
N VAL A 40 -14.33 -0.20 6.77
CA VAL A 40 -13.37 0.91 6.73
C VAL A 40 -13.40 1.53 5.34
N GLU A 41 -13.16 2.84 5.30
CA GLU A 41 -12.93 3.58 4.07
C GLU A 41 -11.42 3.79 3.87
N LEU A 42 -11.00 3.83 2.61
CA LEU A 42 -9.62 4.16 2.26
C LEU A 42 -9.56 5.47 1.51
N ASP A 43 -8.88 6.43 2.13
CA ASP A 43 -8.50 7.68 1.50
C ASP A 43 -7.18 7.48 0.76
N LEU A 44 -7.25 7.33 -0.57
CA LEU A 44 -6.06 7.12 -1.40
C LEU A 44 -5.20 8.38 -1.45
N HIS A 45 -4.09 8.34 -0.72
CA HIS A 45 -3.11 9.42 -0.67
C HIS A 45 -2.23 9.43 -1.91
N ALA A 46 -1.64 8.28 -2.26
CA ALA A 46 -0.75 8.15 -3.40
C ALA A 46 -0.77 6.72 -3.94
N VAL A 47 -0.76 6.57 -5.26
CA VAL A 47 -0.58 5.28 -5.92
C VAL A 47 0.53 5.44 -6.92
N ASP A 48 1.63 4.74 -6.69
CA ASP A 48 2.82 4.84 -7.51
C ASP A 48 3.08 3.50 -8.17
N ARG A 49 3.51 3.54 -9.43
CA ARG A 49 3.77 2.35 -10.23
C ARG A 49 5.13 2.43 -10.87
N SER A 50 5.86 1.32 -10.84
CA SER A 50 7.16 1.15 -11.47
C SER A 50 7.19 -0.16 -12.23
N GLY A 51 6.95 -0.10 -13.54
CA GLY A 51 6.94 -1.27 -14.42
C GLY A 51 5.85 -2.28 -14.07
N HIS A 52 6.24 -3.38 -13.43
CA HIS A 52 5.37 -4.47 -12.97
C HIS A 52 4.96 -4.35 -11.50
N TRP A 53 5.49 -3.37 -10.79
CA TRP A 53 5.23 -3.13 -9.39
C TRP A 53 4.32 -1.93 -9.21
N ALA A 54 3.40 -1.99 -8.26
CA ALA A 54 2.59 -0.86 -7.82
C ALA A 54 2.53 -0.85 -6.30
N VAL A 55 2.66 0.35 -5.72
CA VAL A 55 2.45 0.59 -4.30
C VAL A 55 1.26 1.51 -4.13
N VAL A 56 0.34 1.10 -3.27
CA VAL A 56 -0.81 1.90 -2.85
C VAL A 56 -0.53 2.40 -1.46
N ARG A 57 -0.67 3.71 -1.25
CA ARG A 57 -0.63 4.37 0.05
C ARG A 57 -1.96 5.06 0.27
N ALA A 58 -2.67 4.62 1.29
CA ALA A 58 -3.99 5.15 1.62
C ALA A 58 -4.16 5.25 3.13
N ARG A 59 -4.97 6.20 3.57
CA ARG A 59 -5.35 6.35 4.98
C ARG A 59 -6.62 5.56 5.25
N LEU A 60 -6.65 4.85 6.36
CA LEU A 60 -7.81 4.11 6.83
C LEU A 60 -8.69 5.05 7.65
N LEU A 61 -9.95 5.09 7.29
CA LEU A 61 -10.99 5.90 7.94
C LEU A 61 -12.13 4.99 8.37
N ASP A 62 -12.85 5.42 9.41
CA ASP A 62 -14.10 4.81 9.80
C ASP A 62 -15.18 5.09 8.73
N PRO A 63 -16.18 4.22 8.54
CA PRO A 63 -17.32 4.48 7.67
C PRO A 63 -17.95 5.85 7.98
N GLY A 64 -17.95 6.74 6.99
CA GLY A 64 -18.33 8.14 7.13
C GLY A 64 -17.15 9.12 7.12
N GLY A 65 -15.94 8.65 6.81
CA GLY A 65 -14.74 9.47 6.69
C GLY A 65 -14.14 9.96 8.01
N ALA A 66 -14.56 9.41 9.16
CA ALA A 66 -14.01 9.77 10.45
C ALA A 66 -12.63 9.13 10.68
N ALA A 67 -11.82 9.72 11.57
CA ALA A 67 -10.57 9.07 11.99
C ALA A 67 -10.88 7.69 12.57
N LEU A 68 -10.12 6.68 12.13
CA LEU A 68 -10.37 5.29 12.48
C LEU A 68 -10.44 5.13 14.00
N SER A 69 -11.58 4.67 14.50
CA SER A 69 -11.74 4.41 15.93
C SER A 69 -11.18 3.03 16.26
N PHE A 70 -10.07 3.03 17.00
CA PHE A 70 -9.38 1.81 17.43
C PHE A 70 -9.92 1.21 18.73
N GLY A 71 -10.75 1.94 19.49
CA GLY A 71 -11.16 1.57 20.84
C GLY A 71 -11.86 0.22 20.98
N ASP A 72 -12.51 -0.26 19.90
CA ASP A 72 -13.19 -1.56 19.83
C ASP A 72 -12.39 -2.62 19.05
N THR A 73 -11.20 -2.28 18.58
CA THR A 73 -10.35 -3.17 17.78
C THR A 73 -9.21 -3.73 18.63
N PRO A 74 -8.63 -4.89 18.26
CA PRO A 74 -7.42 -5.41 18.93
C PRO A 74 -6.22 -4.46 18.85
N PHE A 75 -6.28 -3.43 18.01
CA PHE A 75 -5.27 -2.39 17.87
C PHE A 75 -5.44 -1.23 18.88
N ALA A 76 -6.44 -1.26 19.77
CA ALA A 76 -6.71 -0.21 20.76
C ALA A 76 -5.48 0.10 21.64
N ASP A 77 -4.79 -0.93 22.11
CA ASP A 77 -3.63 -0.81 22.99
C ASP A 77 -2.43 -0.17 22.25
N ALA A 78 -2.15 -0.65 21.04
CA ALA A 78 -1.11 -0.10 20.18
C ALA A 78 -1.43 1.35 19.77
N ALA A 79 -2.70 1.69 19.53
CA ALA A 79 -3.12 3.03 19.19
C ALA A 79 -2.99 3.99 20.38
N ALA A 80 -3.38 3.54 21.57
CA ALA A 80 -3.24 4.31 22.80
C ALA A 80 -1.77 4.61 23.15
N ALA A 81 -0.85 3.72 22.77
CA ALA A 81 0.59 3.94 22.88
C ALA A 81 1.14 4.96 21.85
N GLY A 82 0.29 5.54 20.99
CA GLY A 82 0.71 6.37 19.86
C GLY A 82 1.41 5.57 18.76
N GLY A 83 1.25 4.24 18.80
CA GLY A 83 2.01 3.30 17.99
C GLY A 83 1.36 2.92 16.68
N VAL A 84 0.05 3.16 16.45
CA VAL A 84 -0.57 2.82 15.15
C VAL A 84 -0.68 4.05 14.27
N SER A 85 -0.19 3.94 13.04
CA SER A 85 -0.58 4.86 11.97
C SER A 85 -1.90 4.38 11.38
N ASP A 86 -2.78 5.31 11.02
CA ASP A 86 -3.96 5.03 10.20
C ASP A 86 -3.59 4.86 8.70
N LEU A 87 -2.37 4.41 8.41
CA LEU A 87 -1.87 4.22 7.06
C LEU A 87 -2.05 2.75 6.64
N ALA A 88 -2.43 2.55 5.39
CA ALA A 88 -2.38 1.30 4.66
C ALA A 88 -1.40 1.45 3.52
N VAL A 89 -0.35 0.62 3.52
CA VAL A 89 0.60 0.50 2.41
C VAL A 89 0.47 -0.90 1.85
N VAL A 90 0.19 -1.03 0.56
CA VAL A 90 0.01 -2.34 -0.08
C VAL A 90 0.89 -2.43 -1.32
N LEU A 91 1.65 -3.53 -1.43
CA LEU A 91 2.53 -3.82 -2.55
C LEU A 91 1.88 -4.85 -3.45
N PHE A 92 1.71 -4.46 -4.70
CA PHE A 92 1.20 -5.31 -5.75
C PHE A 92 2.25 -5.54 -6.84
N ARG A 93 2.19 -6.72 -7.45
CA ARG A 93 2.96 -7.06 -8.64
C ARG A 93 2.06 -7.68 -9.68
N ARG A 94 2.19 -7.23 -10.91
CA ARG A 94 1.56 -7.87 -12.08
C ARG A 94 2.59 -8.70 -12.83
N ASP A 95 2.20 -9.85 -13.34
CA ASP A 95 3.05 -10.57 -14.30
C ASP A 95 3.03 -9.85 -15.67
N GLU A 96 4.08 -10.06 -16.45
CA GLU A 96 4.18 -9.52 -17.81
C GLU A 96 3.09 -10.13 -18.70
N GLY A 97 2.32 -9.28 -19.40
CA GLY A 97 1.23 -9.71 -20.29
C GLY A 97 -0.12 -9.93 -19.61
N GLN A 98 -0.26 -9.70 -18.30
CA GLN A 98 -1.57 -9.70 -17.64
C GLN A 98 -2.28 -8.33 -17.74
N GLU A 99 -3.60 -8.37 -17.89
CA GLU A 99 -4.49 -7.20 -17.91
C GLU A 99 -4.58 -6.53 -16.52
N ALA A 100 -5.32 -5.41 -16.42
CA ALA A 100 -5.47 -4.63 -15.18
C ALA A 100 -6.00 -5.43 -13.97
N ASP A 101 -6.66 -6.57 -14.19
CA ASP A 101 -7.10 -7.49 -13.11
C ASP A 101 -5.99 -8.47 -12.62
N GLY A 102 -4.79 -8.41 -13.22
CA GLY A 102 -3.68 -9.31 -12.95
C GLY A 102 -2.78 -8.92 -11.77
N TRP A 103 -3.15 -7.91 -10.98
CA TRP A 103 -2.34 -7.47 -9.83
C TRP A 103 -2.41 -8.51 -8.70
N LYS A 104 -1.28 -9.14 -8.41
CA LYS A 104 -1.12 -10.03 -7.26
C LYS A 104 -0.63 -9.25 -6.06
N LEU A 105 -1.26 -9.50 -4.92
CA LEU A 105 -0.76 -9.04 -3.64
C LEU A 105 0.59 -9.73 -3.36
N ILE A 106 1.62 -8.93 -3.11
CA ILE A 106 2.93 -9.42 -2.67
C ILE A 106 3.07 -9.24 -1.17
N ASP A 107 2.75 -8.05 -0.67
CA ASP A 107 2.85 -7.73 0.75
C ASP A 107 1.91 -6.58 1.13
N GLN A 108 1.55 -6.48 2.40
CA GLN A 108 0.69 -5.42 2.92
C GLN A 108 1.09 -5.03 4.34
N ALA A 109 1.02 -3.73 4.60
CA ALA A 109 1.20 -3.11 5.90
C ALA A 109 -0.06 -2.29 6.20
N ILE A 110 -0.98 -2.88 6.95
CA ILE A 110 -2.24 -2.27 7.39
C ILE A 110 -2.07 -1.88 8.86
N LEU A 111 -2.30 -0.61 9.19
CA LEU A 111 -2.02 -0.07 10.52
C LEU A 111 -0.60 -0.37 11.04
N PRO A 112 0.44 -0.15 10.23
CA PRO A 112 1.79 -0.46 10.64
C PRO A 112 2.12 0.33 11.92
N THR A 113 2.65 -0.38 12.91
CA THR A 113 3.32 0.25 14.05
C THR A 113 4.75 0.66 13.72
N ASP A 114 5.31 0.05 12.68
CA ASP A 114 6.64 0.33 12.15
C ASP A 114 6.59 0.34 10.61
N VAL A 115 7.56 0.98 9.98
CA VAL A 115 7.71 1.11 8.53
C VAL A 115 8.12 -0.21 7.86
N ALA A 116 7.24 -1.22 7.92
CA ALA A 116 7.48 -2.59 7.45
C ALA A 116 7.94 -2.66 5.98
N TRP A 117 7.53 -1.69 5.15
CA TRP A 117 7.95 -1.60 3.76
C TRP A 117 9.45 -1.30 3.57
N LEU A 118 10.17 -0.87 4.61
CA LEU A 118 11.64 -0.75 4.56
C LEU A 118 12.34 -2.09 4.25
N GLY A 119 11.76 -3.21 4.70
CA GLY A 119 12.31 -4.55 4.47
C GLY A 119 11.91 -5.16 3.11
N TRP A 120 10.82 -4.68 2.49
CA TRP A 120 10.32 -5.18 1.22
C TRP A 120 11.33 -5.19 0.06
N PRO A 121 12.18 -4.18 -0.17
CA PRO A 121 13.16 -4.23 -1.26
C PRO A 121 14.13 -5.40 -1.10
N GLN A 122 14.54 -5.72 0.13
CA GLN A 122 15.40 -6.86 0.41
C GLN A 122 14.66 -8.19 0.37
N ALA A 123 13.40 -8.22 0.84
CA ALA A 123 12.59 -9.44 0.90
C ALA A 123 12.04 -9.88 -0.47
N HIS A 124 11.57 -8.92 -1.27
CA HIS A 124 10.80 -9.17 -2.50
C HIS A 124 11.48 -8.66 -3.77
N GLY A 125 12.56 -7.89 -3.65
CA GLY A 125 13.24 -7.28 -4.79
C GLY A 125 12.49 -6.11 -5.42
N VAL A 126 11.56 -5.48 -4.68
CA VAL A 126 10.88 -4.25 -5.13
C VAL A 126 11.88 -3.08 -5.15
N PRO A 127 11.84 -2.17 -6.14
CA PRO A 127 12.70 -1.00 -6.15
C PRO A 127 12.40 -0.07 -4.98
N SER A 128 13.42 0.26 -4.18
CA SER A 128 13.30 1.12 -3.00
C SER A 128 12.77 2.52 -3.33
N GLN A 129 13.11 3.03 -4.53
CA GLN A 129 12.61 4.31 -5.04
C GLN A 129 11.08 4.35 -5.21
N LEU A 130 10.43 3.21 -5.52
CA LEU A 130 8.96 3.12 -5.59
C LEU A 130 8.33 3.34 -4.21
N LEU A 131 9.01 2.84 -3.18
CA LEU A 131 8.57 2.97 -1.80
C LEU A 131 8.95 4.33 -1.18
N GLY A 132 9.64 5.20 -1.93
CA GLY A 132 10.18 6.46 -1.41
C GLY A 132 11.37 6.26 -0.46
N ILE A 133 12.00 5.08 -0.48
CA ILE A 133 13.17 4.73 0.32
C ILE A 133 14.40 5.00 -0.53
N GLY A 134 14.99 6.18 -0.36
CA GLY A 134 16.15 6.61 -1.12
C GLY A 134 15.90 7.98 -1.74
N GLY A 135 16.34 9.00 -1.01
CA GLY A 135 16.65 10.35 -1.49
C GLY A 135 18.05 10.71 -1.01
#